data_AF-A0A534SCV8-F1
#
_entry.id   AF-A0A534SCV8-F1
#
_cell.length_a   1.000
_cell.length_b   1.000
_cell.length_c   1.000
_cell.angle_alpha   90.00
_cell.angle_beta   90.00
_cell.angle_gamma   90.00
#
_symmetry.space_group_name_H-M   'P 1'
#
loop_
_entity.id
_entity.type
_entity.pdbx_description
1 polymer ?
#
loop_
_entity_poly.entity_id
_entity_poly.type
_entity_poly.pdbx_seq_one_letter_code
_entity_poly.pdbx_strand_id
1 'polypeptide(L)'
;MKDEGMDTRIEVEIFGQTFTVTTEDDEQYVRVLASYVDQWMRQVEESTKTPVPLRVAIMAALSIADEYHKAIRREAEIRQEAERLSSLLLDRLEQSEKLDGLSTLKSPVDAFTADGPTAAPEGGAK
;
A
#
# COMPACT_ATOMS: atom_id res chain seq x y z
N MET A 1 -6.00 15.73 35.98
CA MET A 1 -4.53 15.70 36.19
C MET A 1 -3.94 15.71 34.79
N LYS A 2 -3.21 16.77 34.41
CA LYS A 2 -2.57 16.85 33.09
C LYS A 2 -1.33 15.98 33.18
N ASP A 3 -1.21 14.97 32.33
CA ASP A 3 0.10 14.39 32.01
C ASP A 3 0.90 15.53 31.38
N GLU A 4 1.77 16.15 32.16
CA GLU A 4 2.91 16.87 31.61
C GLU A 4 3.84 15.77 31.08
N GLY A 5 3.83 15.56 29.76
CA GLY A 5 4.82 14.73 29.11
C GLY A 5 6.20 15.17 29.58
N MET A 6 7.06 14.20 29.90
CA MET A 6 8.41 14.46 30.38
C MET A 6 9.27 15.00 29.23
N ASP A 7 9.06 16.27 28.91
CA ASP A 7 9.81 17.05 27.95
C ASP A 7 11.30 16.97 28.30
N THR A 8 12.03 16.20 27.51
CA THR A 8 13.46 15.99 27.68
C THR A 8 14.19 16.98 26.78
N ARG A 9 15.20 17.66 27.34
CA ARG A 9 16.07 18.57 26.59
C ARG A 9 17.26 17.81 26.06
N ILE A 10 17.36 17.74 24.74
CA ILE A 10 18.42 17.03 24.02
C ILE A 10 19.24 18.04 23.24
N GLU A 11 20.56 17.95 23.38
CA GLU A 11 21.51 18.77 22.64
C GLU A 11 21.97 18.06 21.37
N VAL A 12 21.83 18.74 20.23
CA VAL A 12 22.21 18.23 18.91
C VAL A 12 23.05 19.25 18.15
N GLU A 13 23.88 18.77 17.24
CA GLU A 13 24.68 19.60 16.34
C GLU A 13 24.14 19.45 14.91
N ILE A 14 23.84 20.58 14.27
CA ILE A 14 23.37 20.65 12.89
C ILE A 14 24.18 21.73 12.19
N PHE A 15 24.89 21.37 11.13
CA PHE A 15 25.67 22.28 10.30
C PHE A 15 26.70 23.10 11.11
N GLY A 16 27.37 22.44 12.05
CA GLY A 16 28.36 23.05 12.96
C GLY A 16 27.77 23.99 14.02
N GLN A 17 26.44 24.02 14.16
CA GLN A 17 25.74 24.81 15.16
C GLN A 17 25.03 23.89 16.16
N THR A 18 25.16 24.22 17.44
CA THR A 18 24.54 23.45 18.52
C THR A 18 23.16 23.99 18.83
N PHE A 19 22.18 23.09 18.89
CA PHE A 19 20.78 23.37 19.19
C PHE A 19 20.30 22.53 20.38
N THR A 20 19.47 23.10 21.23
CA THR A 20 18.74 22.37 22.26
C THR A 20 17.31 22.16 21.81
N VAL A 21 16.91 20.90 21.67
CA VAL A 21 15.56 20.48 21.30
C VAL A 21 14.85 19.96 22.54
N THR A 22 13.65 20.46 22.81
CA THR A 22 12.76 19.91 23.82
C THR A 22 11.78 18.98 23.13
N THR A 23 11.72 17.72 23.53
CA THR A 23 10.78 16.74 22.96
C THR A 23 10.38 15.68 23.98
N GLU A 24 9.26 15.01 23.71
CA GLU A 24 8.81 13.80 24.40
C GLU A 24 9.41 12.53 23.75
N ASP A 25 10.01 12.65 22.57
CA ASP A 25 10.65 11.53 21.85
C ASP A 25 12.01 11.14 22.45
N ASP A 26 12.46 9.92 22.11
CA ASP A 26 13.75 9.41 22.55
C ASP A 26 14.94 10.19 21.95
N GLU A 27 16.02 10.29 22.73
CA GLU A 27 17.24 10.98 22.34
C GLU A 27 17.85 10.45 21.03
N GLN A 28 17.81 9.13 20.82
CA GLN A 28 18.34 8.53 19.60
C GLN A 28 17.56 9.00 18.38
N TYR A 29 16.24 9.12 18.48
CA TYR A 29 15.39 9.58 17.39
C TYR A 29 15.71 11.03 17.01
N VAL A 30 15.84 11.92 18.00
CA VAL A 30 16.20 13.32 17.75
C VAL A 30 17.59 13.45 17.12
N ARG A 31 18.57 12.64 17.58
CA ARG A 31 19.92 12.63 16.99
C ARG A 31 19.91 12.14 15.54
N VAL A 32 19.05 11.18 15.20
CA VAL A 32 18.85 10.73 13.81
C VAL A 32 18.27 11.86 12.96
N LEU A 33 17.25 12.58 13.45
CA LEU A 33 16.70 13.74 12.74
C LEU A 33 17.73 14.85 12.53
N ALA A 34 18.52 15.18 13.54
CA ALA A 34 19.59 16.17 13.43
C ALA A 34 20.63 15.76 12.39
N SER A 35 21.05 14.49 12.41
CA SER A 35 22.00 13.93 11.42
C SER A 35 21.43 13.96 10.01
N TYR A 36 20.13 13.70 9.86
CA TYR A 36 19.44 13.75 8.57
C TYR A 36 19.42 15.17 8.00
N VAL A 37 19.09 16.16 8.83
CA VAL A 37 19.12 17.57 8.42
C VAL A 37 20.54 18.03 8.08
N ASP A 38 21.55 17.65 8.89
CA ASP A 38 22.96 17.98 8.62
C ASP A 38 23.43 17.45 7.26
N GLN A 39 23.09 16.20 6.94
CA GLN A 39 23.42 15.60 5.64
C GLN A 39 22.81 16.37 4.48
N TRP A 40 21.52 16.73 4.58
CA TRP A 40 20.84 17.52 3.56
C TRP A 40 21.46 18.91 3.39
N MET A 41 21.81 19.58 4.48
CA MET A 41 22.47 20.88 4.42
C MET A 41 23.84 20.80 3.73
N ARG A 42 24.65 19.79 4.04
CA ARG A 42 25.95 19.57 3.36
C ARG A 42 25.78 19.30 1.86
N GLN A 43 24.82 18.46 1.49
CA GLN A 43 24.54 18.15 0.08
C GLN A 43 24.07 19.40 -0.71
N VAL A 44 23.24 20.23 -0.08
CA VAL A 44 22.77 21.49 -0.67
C VAL A 44 23.91 22.51 -0.79
N GLU A 45 24.79 22.60 0.21
CA GLU A 45 25.98 23.45 0.16
C GLU A 45 26.89 23.08 -1.02
N GLU A 46 27.18 21.78 -1.19
CA GLU A 46 27.98 21.25 -2.30
C GLU A 46 27.38 21.56 -3.68
N SER A 47 26.06 21.45 -3.81
CA SER A 47 25.36 21.62 -5.10
C SER A 47 25.14 23.08 -5.48
N THR A 48 24.82 23.96 -4.53
CA THR A 48 24.49 25.37 -4.83
C THR A 48 25.69 26.31 -4.78
N LYS A 49 26.83 25.89 -4.22
CA LYS A 49 28.05 26.70 -4.04
C LYS A 49 27.77 28.07 -3.38
N THR A 50 26.70 28.15 -2.58
CA THR A 50 26.30 29.39 -1.92
C THR A 50 26.85 29.35 -0.49
N PRO A 51 27.65 30.34 -0.07
CA PRO A 51 28.25 30.32 1.27
C PRO A 51 27.29 30.82 2.37
N VAL A 52 26.02 31.06 2.05
CA VAL A 52 25.04 31.65 2.99
C VAL A 52 24.29 30.53 3.73
N PRO A 53 24.54 30.29 5.04
CA PRO A 53 23.99 29.15 5.77
C PRO A 53 22.45 29.13 5.79
N LEU A 54 21.83 30.30 5.91
CA LEU A 54 20.36 30.41 5.90
C LEU A 54 19.75 29.94 4.58
N ARG A 55 20.39 30.24 3.44
CA ARG A 55 19.90 29.81 2.13
C ARG A 55 20.05 28.29 1.96
N VAL A 56 21.16 27.74 2.46
CA VAL A 56 21.37 26.29 2.51
C VAL A 56 20.29 25.62 3.36
N ALA A 57 19.99 26.15 4.55
CA ALA A 57 18.96 25.63 5.44
C ALA A 57 17.56 25.64 4.79
N ILE A 58 17.18 26.74 4.13
CA ILE A 58 15.88 26.84 3.44
C ILE A 58 15.79 25.83 2.29
N MET A 59 16.85 25.67 1.51
CA MET A 59 16.90 24.71 0.40
C MET A 59 16.89 23.25 0.89
N ALA A 60 17.56 22.96 2.01
CA ALA A 60 17.50 21.66 2.66
C ALA A 60 16.08 21.36 3.16
N ALA A 61 15.44 22.31 3.85
CA ALA A 61 14.06 22.18 4.30
C ALA A 61 13.08 21.94 3.14
N LEU A 62 13.24 22.65 2.02
CA LEU A 62 12.42 22.45 0.82
C LEU A 62 12.61 21.05 0.22
N SER A 63 13.85 20.55 0.20
CA SER A 63 14.16 19.22 -0.33
C SER A 63 13.55 18.11 0.54
N ILE A 64 13.66 18.24 1.86
CA ILE A 64 13.03 17.32 2.83
C ILE A 64 11.51 17.35 2.69
N ALA A 65 10.91 18.53 2.57
CA ALA A 65 9.46 18.68 2.39
C ALA A 65 8.98 18.03 1.08
N ASP A 66 9.72 18.20 -0.03
CA ASP A 66 9.39 17.57 -1.30
C ASP A 66 9.46 16.04 -1.20
N GLU A 67 10.49 15.48 -0.56
CA GLU A 67 10.60 14.04 -0.33
C GLU A 67 9.43 13.50 0.51
N TYR A 68 9.08 14.18 1.60
CA TYR A 68 7.94 13.84 2.44
C TYR A 68 6.63 13.83 1.64
N HIS A 69 6.37 14.88 0.85
CA HIS A 69 5.17 14.93 0.03
C HIS A 69 5.16 13.90 -1.12
N LYS A 70 6.33 13.57 -1.69
CA LYS A 70 6.46 12.45 -2.65
C LYS A 70 6.13 11.12 -2.00
N ALA A 71 6.60 10.88 -0.78
CA ALA A 71 6.32 9.66 -0.03
C ALA A 71 4.81 9.51 0.25
N ILE A 72 4.15 10.59 0.70
CA ILE A 72 2.69 10.59 0.91
C ILE A 72 1.92 10.24 -0.38
N ARG A 73 2.28 10.88 -1.50
CA ARG A 73 1.63 10.58 -2.79
C ARG A 73 1.79 9.12 -3.18
N ARG A 74 3.01 8.58 -3.05
CA ARG A 74 3.29 7.17 -3.33
C ARG A 74 2.50 6.23 -2.42
N GLU A 75 2.38 6.55 -1.13
CA GLU A 75 1.56 5.77 -0.20
C GLU A 75 0.09 5.74 -0.63
N ALA A 76 -0.46 6.90 -1.01
CA ALA A 76 -1.83 7.00 -1.50
C ALA A 76 -2.03 6.20 -2.80
N GLU A 77 -1.10 6.26 -3.75
CA GLU A 77 -1.11 5.47 -4.98
C GLU A 77 -1.11 3.97 -4.70
N ILE A 78 -0.23 3.51 -3.80
CA ILE A 78 -0.14 2.09 -3.40
C ILE A 78 -1.46 1.64 -2.75
N ARG A 79 -2.02 2.46 -1.86
CA ARG A 79 -3.29 2.17 -1.18
C ARG A 79 -4.44 2.04 -2.18
N GLN A 80 -4.55 3.00 -3.09
CA GLN A 80 -5.57 2.98 -4.13
C GLN A 80 -5.46 1.75 -5.03
N GLU A 81 -4.24 1.36 -5.40
CA GLU A 81 -4.01 0.17 -6.22
C GLU A 81 -4.36 -1.11 -5.45
N ALA A 82 -4.02 -1.20 -4.16
CA ALA A 82 -4.41 -2.33 -3.32
C ALA A 82 -5.94 -2.48 -3.21
N GLU A 83 -6.65 -1.36 -3.01
CA GLU A 83 -8.12 -1.32 -2.99
C GLU A 83 -8.72 -1.75 -4.34
N ARG A 84 -8.16 -1.26 -5.45
CA ARG A 84 -8.59 -1.62 -6.82
C ARG A 84 -8.39 -3.10 -7.11
N LEU A 85 -7.26 -3.67 -6.70
CA LEU A 85 -7.00 -5.10 -6.88
C LEU A 85 -7.93 -5.95 -6.01
N SER A 86 -8.18 -5.53 -4.77
CA SER A 86 -9.13 -6.19 -3.87
C SER A 86 -10.54 -6.22 -4.45
N SER A 87 -11.04 -5.09 -4.96
CA SER A 87 -12.38 -5.04 -5.57
C SER A 87 -12.49 -5.93 -6.81
N LEU A 88 -11.48 -5.92 -7.68
CA LEU A 88 -11.45 -6.79 -8.85
C LEU A 88 -11.45 -8.28 -8.49
N LEU A 89 -10.76 -8.66 -7.42
CA LEU A 89 -10.75 -10.05 -6.94
C LEU A 89 -12.13 -10.46 -6.39
N LEU A 90 -12.78 -9.59 -5.63
CA LEU A 90 -14.14 -9.82 -5.13
C LEU A 90 -15.14 -9.97 -6.28
N ASP A 91 -15.09 -9.09 -7.28
CA ASP A 91 -15.94 -9.16 -8.47
C ASP A 91 -15.77 -10.49 -9.22
N ARG A 92 -14.52 -10.99 -9.32
CA ARG A 92 -14.26 -12.29 -9.97
C ARG A 92 -14.77 -13.47 -9.16
N LEU A 93 -14.65 -13.42 -7.84
CA LEU A 93 -15.19 -14.47 -6.97
C LEU A 93 -16.70 -14.53 -7.09
N GLU A 94 -17.40 -13.40 -7.03
CA GLU A 94 -18.85 -13.35 -7.23
C GLU A 94 -19.29 -13.89 -8.60
N GLN A 95 -18.52 -13.61 -9.65
CA GLN A 95 -18.79 -14.16 -10.98
C GLN A 95 -18.64 -15.68 -11.00
N SER A 96 -17.61 -16.23 -10.34
CA SER A 96 -17.41 -17.68 -10.25
C SER A 96 -18.51 -18.39 -9.47
N GLU A 97 -18.97 -17.82 -8.35
CA GLU A 97 -20.10 -18.38 -7.58
C GLU A 97 -21.40 -18.40 -8.38
N LYS A 98 -21.66 -17.34 -9.18
CA LYS A 98 -22.81 -17.30 -10.09
C LYS A 98 -22.72 -18.35 -11.19
N LEU A 99 -21.52 -18.63 -11.71
CA LEU A 99 -21.26 -19.65 -12.74
C LEU A 99 -21.40 -21.09 -12.22
N ASP A 100 -21.00 -21.35 -10.97
CA ASP A 100 -21.22 -22.65 -10.31
C ASP A 100 -22.72 -22.91 -10.01
N GLY A 101 -23.46 -21.86 -9.64
CA GLY A 101 -24.93 -21.92 -9.52
C GLY A 101 -25.65 -22.19 -10.85
N LEU A 102 -25.05 -21.80 -11.98
CA LEU A 102 -25.55 -22.10 -13.34
C LEU A 102 -25.15 -23.52 -13.82
N SER A 103 -24.09 -24.11 -13.28
CA SER A 103 -23.65 -25.47 -13.64
C SER A 103 -24.50 -26.58 -12.98
N THR A 104 -25.30 -26.26 -11.96
CA THR A 104 -26.19 -27.22 -11.27
C THR A 104 -27.60 -27.32 -11.86
N LEU A 105 -27.99 -26.43 -12.79
CA LEU A 105 -29.26 -26.52 -13.52
C LEU A 105 -29.08 -27.26 -14.85
N LYS A 106 -29.10 -28.60 -14.74
CA LYS A 106 -29.54 -29.58 -15.74
C LYS A 106 -28.74 -29.64 -17.06
N SER A 107 -27.77 -30.55 -17.12
CA SER A 107 -27.49 -31.30 -18.36
C SER A 107 -28.47 -32.47 -18.45
N PRO A 108 -29.45 -32.49 -19.37
CA PRO A 108 -30.23 -33.68 -19.64
C PRO A 108 -29.55 -34.44 -20.79
N VAL A 109 -28.51 -35.22 -20.51
CA VAL A 109 -27.91 -36.09 -21.56
C VAL A 109 -27.70 -37.55 -21.12
N ASP A 110 -28.12 -37.95 -19.91
CA ASP A 110 -28.09 -39.37 -19.48
C ASP A 110 -29.43 -40.11 -19.66
N ALA A 111 -30.33 -39.63 -20.55
CA ALA A 111 -31.57 -40.33 -20.89
C ALA A 111 -31.46 -41.19 -22.16
N PHE A 112 -30.24 -41.61 -22.54
CA PHE A 112 -30.04 -42.62 -23.57
C PHE A 112 -29.69 -43.98 -22.93
N THR A 113 -30.36 -45.04 -23.41
CA THR A 113 -30.32 -46.47 -23.02
C THR A 113 -31.27 -46.84 -21.87
N ALA A 114 -32.33 -47.63 -22.00
CA ALA A 114 -32.76 -48.66 -22.96
C ALA A 114 -34.28 -48.50 -23.17
N ASP A 115 -34.88 -48.69 -24.35
CA ASP A 115 -35.00 -49.98 -25.02
C ASP A 115 -35.33 -49.76 -26.50
N GLY A 116 -34.54 -50.35 -27.38
CA GLY A 116 -34.75 -50.37 -28.83
C GLY A 116 -35.55 -51.62 -29.26
N PRO A 117 -36.10 -51.61 -30.48
CA PRO A 117 -37.27 -52.41 -30.86
C PRO A 117 -36.93 -53.88 -31.14
N THR A 118 -37.83 -54.81 -30.81
CA THR A 118 -37.81 -56.14 -31.41
C THR A 118 -39.21 -56.68 -31.74
N ALA A 119 -39.42 -56.72 -33.06
CA ALA A 119 -40.29 -57.52 -33.90
C ALA A 119 -41.42 -58.38 -33.29
N ALA A 120 -42.60 -58.25 -33.91
CA ALA A 120 -43.63 -59.28 -34.00
C ALA A 120 -43.07 -60.63 -34.52
N PRO A 121 -43.82 -61.72 -34.33
CA PRO A 121 -44.48 -62.26 -35.52
C PRO A 121 -45.95 -62.60 -35.32
N GLU A 122 -46.67 -62.50 -36.43
CA GLU A 122 -48.03 -62.99 -36.67
C GLU A 122 -48.17 -64.49 -36.37
N GLY A 123 -49.40 -64.93 -36.04
CA GLY A 123 -49.83 -66.30 -36.31
C GLY A 123 -50.90 -66.89 -35.39
N GLY A 124 -52.17 -66.84 -35.82
CA GLY A 124 -53.01 -68.04 -35.91
C GLY A 124 -53.99 -68.43 -34.78
N ALA A 125 -55.28 -68.40 -35.13
CA ALA A 125 -56.33 -69.35 -34.78
C ALA A 125 -56.83 -69.45 -33.33
N LYS A 126 -58.02 -68.90 -33.05
CA LYS A 126 -59.33 -69.53 -33.30
C LYS A 126 -60.45 -68.49 -33.20
#